data_AF-A0A834ELY5-F1
#
_entry.id   AF-A0A834ELY5-F1
#
_cell.length_a   1.000
_cell.length_b   1.000
_cell.length_c   1.000
_cell.angle_alpha   90.00
_cell.angle_beta   90.00
_cell.angle_gamma   90.00
#
_symmetry.space_group_name_H-M   'P 1'
#
loop_
_entity.id
_entity.type
_entity.pdbx_description
1 polymer ?
#
loop_
_entity_poly.entity_id
_entity_poly.type
_entity_poly.pdbx_seq_one_letter_code
_entity_poly.pdbx_strand_id
1 'polypeptide(L)'
;MAAGPGTTADTGPTARIGEEEDEHVKPFTPEKAKEIIMSLQQPAIFCNMVFDWPAQHWTAKHLSEVLHGKQIRFRMGMKSTDTGRTIRNHNSNASSMAFPHSQ
;
A
#
# COMPACT_ATOMS: atom_id res chain seq x y z
N MET A 1 47.86 -43.15 -39.02
CA MET A 1 47.39 -42.21 -37.97
C MET A 1 47.51 -40.81 -38.56
N ALA A 2 46.54 -39.90 -38.59
CA ALA A 2 45.16 -39.85 -38.13
C ALA A 2 44.40 -38.82 -39.03
N ALA A 3 43.08 -39.00 -39.16
CA ALA A 3 42.10 -38.01 -39.62
C ALA A 3 41.81 -37.01 -38.47
N GLY A 4 41.25 -35.81 -38.64
CA GLY A 4 40.56 -35.17 -39.76
C GLY A 4 40.32 -33.66 -39.45
N PRO A 5 39.41 -32.99 -40.18
CA PRO A 5 39.19 -31.54 -40.11
C PRO A 5 38.15 -31.16 -39.04
N GLY A 6 38.40 -30.09 -38.29
CA GLY A 6 37.46 -29.50 -37.35
C GLY A 6 36.41 -28.66 -38.07
N THR A 7 35.24 -29.24 -38.31
CA THR A 7 33.98 -28.52 -38.50
C THR A 7 33.12 -28.75 -37.28
N THR A 8 32.81 -27.69 -36.54
CA THR A 8 31.64 -27.64 -35.67
C THR A 8 31.13 -26.21 -35.73
N ALA A 9 30.18 -26.00 -36.63
CA ALA A 9 29.21 -24.93 -36.49
C ALA A 9 28.47 -25.16 -35.18
N ASP A 10 28.72 -24.32 -34.18
CA ASP A 10 27.82 -24.19 -33.03
C ASP A 10 26.85 -23.05 -33.34
N THR A 11 25.81 -23.41 -34.09
CA THR A 11 24.56 -22.63 -34.08
C THR A 11 23.92 -22.87 -32.73
N GLY A 12 24.35 -22.09 -31.74
CA GLY A 12 23.73 -22.03 -30.43
C GLY A 12 22.24 -21.72 -30.60
N PRO A 13 21.32 -22.51 -29.98
CA PRO A 13 19.90 -22.28 -30.13
C PRO A 13 19.56 -20.90 -29.58
N THR A 14 18.84 -20.15 -30.40
CA THR A 14 18.06 -18.98 -30.01
C THR A 14 17.05 -19.40 -28.96
N ALA A 15 17.47 -19.49 -27.69
CA ALA A 15 16.57 -19.37 -26.57
C ALA A 15 16.19 -17.89 -26.51
N ARG A 16 15.18 -17.52 -27.30
CA ARG A 16 14.26 -16.47 -26.86
C ARG A 16 13.89 -16.89 -25.44
N ILE A 17 14.43 -16.19 -24.45
CA ILE A 17 13.80 -16.14 -23.15
C ILE A 17 12.44 -15.55 -23.50
N GLY A 18 11.45 -16.42 -23.59
CA GLY A 18 10.08 -16.01 -23.43
C GLY A 18 10.07 -15.33 -22.08
N GLU A 19 9.95 -14.01 -22.10
CA GLU A 19 9.51 -13.23 -20.96
C GLU A 19 8.04 -13.65 -20.77
N GLU A 20 7.87 -14.87 -20.26
CA GLU A 20 6.63 -15.47 -19.85
C GLU A 20 6.26 -14.81 -18.53
N GLU A 21 5.49 -13.73 -18.61
CA GLU A 21 4.53 -13.30 -17.60
C GLU A 21 4.95 -13.43 -16.12
N ASP A 22 6.13 -12.92 -15.74
CA ASP A 22 6.48 -12.63 -14.34
C ASP A 22 5.81 -11.33 -13.86
N GLU A 23 4.61 -11.03 -14.34
CA GLU A 23 4.03 -9.68 -14.23
C GLU A 23 3.59 -9.34 -12.80
N HIS A 24 3.55 -10.32 -11.90
CA HIS A 24 3.07 -10.14 -10.52
C HIS A 24 3.87 -10.94 -9.48
N VAL A 25 5.20 -10.87 -9.51
CA VAL A 25 6.05 -11.37 -8.41
C VAL A 25 6.42 -10.23 -7.47
N LYS A 26 6.34 -10.49 -6.16
CA LYS A 26 6.70 -9.50 -5.13
C LYS A 26 8.19 -9.14 -5.25
N PRO A 27 8.55 -7.85 -5.35
CA PRO A 27 9.93 -7.45 -5.61
C PRO A 27 10.89 -7.75 -4.45
N PHE A 28 10.38 -7.90 -3.23
CA PHE A 28 11.17 -8.27 -2.06
C PHE A 28 10.47 -9.37 -1.28
N THR A 29 11.25 -10.37 -0.84
CA THR A 29 10.77 -11.31 0.17
C THR A 29 10.54 -10.58 1.50
N PRO A 30 9.67 -11.10 2.38
CA PRO A 30 9.42 -10.49 3.69
C PRO A 30 10.69 -10.25 4.51
N GLU A 31 11.64 -11.18 4.45
CA GLU A 31 12.92 -11.10 5.16
C GLU A 31 13.77 -9.95 4.63
N LYS A 32 13.90 -9.85 3.29
CA LYS A 32 14.64 -8.78 2.64
C LYS A 32 14.00 -7.41 2.87
N ALA A 33 12.67 -7.32 2.80
CA ALA A 33 11.95 -6.09 3.11
C ALA A 33 12.19 -5.65 4.56
N LYS A 34 12.20 -6.59 5.50
CA LYS A 34 12.50 -6.32 6.92
C LYS A 34 13.91 -5.77 7.11
N GLU A 35 14.93 -6.39 6.49
CA GLU A 35 16.31 -5.90 6.54
C GLU A 35 16.45 -4.47 6.00
N ILE A 36 15.77 -4.18 4.90
CA ILE A 36 15.74 -2.82 4.33
C ILE A 36 15.09 -1.86 5.34
N ILE A 37 13.89 -2.17 5.84
CA ILE A 37 13.17 -1.32 6.81
C ILE A 37 14.02 -1.02 8.05
N MET A 38 14.77 -2.01 8.54
CA MET A 38 15.62 -1.86 9.73
C MET A 38 16.85 -0.97 9.51
N SER A 39 17.27 -0.77 8.25
CA SER A 39 18.44 0.04 7.92
C SER A 39 18.10 1.45 7.41
N LEU A 40 16.84 1.70 7.05
CA LEU A 40 16.39 2.99 6.52
C LEU A 40 16.50 4.12 7.57
N GLN A 41 17.29 5.13 7.26
CA GLN A 41 17.39 6.37 8.05
C GLN A 41 16.36 7.43 7.61
N GLN A 42 15.79 7.25 6.42
CA GLN A 42 14.85 8.18 5.80
C GLN A 42 13.61 7.43 5.31
N PRO A 43 12.45 8.11 5.19
CA PRO A 43 11.25 7.51 4.64
C PRO A 43 11.48 6.99 3.21
N ALA A 44 10.94 5.81 2.90
CA ALA A 44 11.02 5.20 1.59
C ALA A 44 9.67 4.60 1.18
N ILE A 45 9.44 4.50 -0.13
CA ILE A 45 8.24 3.89 -0.72
C ILE A 45 8.65 2.55 -1.31
N PHE A 46 7.91 1.50 -0.96
CA PHE A 46 8.10 0.18 -1.52
C PHE A 46 7.02 -0.10 -2.56
N CYS A 47 7.35 0.13 -3.82
CA CYS A 47 6.45 -0.12 -4.95
C CYS A 47 6.14 -1.62 -5.06
N ASN A 48 4.91 -1.95 -5.48
CA ASN A 48 4.47 -3.31 -5.76
C ASN A 48 4.62 -4.31 -4.60
N MET A 49 4.69 -3.85 -3.34
CA MET A 49 4.76 -4.74 -2.17
C MET A 49 3.39 -5.17 -1.63
N VAL A 50 2.31 -4.59 -2.14
CA VAL A 50 0.93 -4.83 -1.64
C VAL A 50 -0.03 -5.25 -2.75
N PHE A 51 0.49 -5.63 -3.92
CA PHE A 51 -0.34 -6.05 -5.07
C PHE A 51 -1.17 -7.31 -4.76
N ASP A 52 -0.67 -8.15 -3.85
CA ASP A 52 -1.29 -9.39 -3.40
C ASP A 52 -2.28 -9.18 -2.25
N TRP A 53 -2.52 -7.93 -1.82
CA TRP A 53 -3.35 -7.67 -0.65
C TRP A 53 -4.84 -7.65 -1.02
N PRO A 54 -5.70 -8.30 -0.21
CA PRO A 54 -7.15 -8.29 -0.45
C PRO A 54 -7.75 -6.88 -0.40
N ALA A 55 -7.05 -5.96 0.25
CA ALA A 55 -7.41 -4.55 0.32
C ALA A 55 -7.40 -3.84 -1.06
N GLN A 56 -6.70 -4.39 -2.06
CA GLN A 56 -6.70 -3.82 -3.41
C GLN A 56 -8.11 -3.81 -4.04
N HIS A 57 -8.98 -4.74 -3.66
CA HIS A 57 -10.34 -4.86 -4.17
C HIS A 57 -11.39 -4.16 -3.29
N TRP A 58 -10.97 -3.43 -2.25
CA TRP A 58 -11.92 -2.74 -1.38
C TRP A 58 -12.61 -1.60 -2.11
N THR A 59 -13.93 -1.73 -2.25
CA THR A 59 -14.81 -0.67 -2.74
C THR A 59 -15.65 -0.10 -1.61
N ALA A 60 -16.17 1.11 -1.77
CA ALA A 60 -17.07 1.71 -0.78
C ALA A 60 -18.28 0.81 -0.48
N LYS A 61 -18.83 0.13 -1.49
CA LYS A 61 -19.92 -0.83 -1.34
C LYS A 61 -19.50 -2.03 -0.48
N HIS A 62 -18.38 -2.67 -0.82
CA HIS A 62 -17.86 -3.81 -0.06
C HIS A 62 -17.59 -3.43 1.41
N LEU A 63 -16.97 -2.26 1.63
CA LEU A 63 -16.72 -1.76 2.97
C LEU A 63 -18.04 -1.47 3.73
N SER A 64 -19.05 -0.92 3.06
CA SER A 64 -20.37 -0.70 3.67
C SER A 64 -21.04 -2.00 4.11
N GLU A 65 -20.90 -3.07 3.34
CA GLU A 65 -21.44 -4.40 3.67
C GLU A 65 -20.68 -5.02 4.85
N VAL A 66 -19.34 -5.00 4.81
CA VAL A 66 -18.47 -5.61 5.85
C VAL A 66 -18.51 -4.84 7.18
N LEU A 67 -18.75 -3.53 7.12
CA LEU A 67 -18.84 -2.65 8.28
C LEU A 67 -20.29 -2.39 8.70
N HIS A 68 -21.27 -3.02 8.05
CA HIS A 68 -22.67 -2.88 8.39
C HIS A 68 -22.91 -3.23 9.87
N GLY A 69 -23.62 -2.34 10.58
CA GLY A 69 -23.92 -2.50 12.00
C GLY A 69 -22.75 -2.23 12.95
N LYS A 70 -21.54 -1.89 12.45
CA LYS A 70 -20.39 -1.52 13.30
C LYS A 70 -20.38 -0.01 13.56
N GLN A 71 -20.27 0.39 14.81
CA GLN A 71 -20.06 1.80 15.15
C GLN A 71 -18.59 2.19 14.93
N ILE A 72 -18.35 3.14 14.04
CA ILE A 72 -17.02 3.67 13.75
C ILE A 72 -16.97 5.12 14.23
N ARG A 73 -15.93 5.46 15.00
CA ARG A 73 -15.71 6.83 15.44
C ARG A 73 -15.00 7.61 14.33
N PHE A 74 -15.70 8.59 13.77
CA PHE A 74 -15.12 9.50 12.80
C PHE A 74 -14.49 10.69 13.50
N ARG A 75 -13.28 11.05 13.11
CA ARG A 75 -12.66 12.32 13.51
C ARG A 75 -13.15 13.40 12.56
N MET A 76 -13.94 14.35 13.08
CA MET A 76 -14.39 15.52 12.34
C MET A 76 -13.53 16.75 12.68
N GLY A 77 -13.36 17.65 11.72
CA GLY A 77 -12.62 18.91 11.88
C GLY A 77 -11.38 19.03 11.01
N MET A 78 -10.98 20.27 10.72
CA MET A 78 -9.77 20.58 9.94
C MET A 78 -8.54 20.42 10.82
N LYS A 79 -7.54 19.67 10.35
CA LYS A 79 -6.21 19.68 10.96
C LYS A 79 -5.52 20.95 10.50
N SER A 80 -5.43 21.97 11.36
CA SER A 80 -4.59 23.14 11.09
C SER A 80 -3.16 22.66 10.83
N THR A 81 -2.64 23.01 9.65
CA THR A 81 -1.23 22.85 9.27
C THR A 81 -0.31 23.84 9.97
N ASP A 82 -0.85 24.71 10.83
CA ASP A 82 -0.05 25.61 11.63
C ASP A 82 0.89 24.81 12.53
N THR A 83 2.15 25.18 12.44
CA THR A 83 3.29 24.38 12.91
C THR A 83 3.42 24.60 14.41
N GLY A 84 2.51 23.99 15.16
CA GLY A 84 2.44 24.10 16.60
C GLY A 84 1.57 22.99 17.13
N ARG A 85 2.20 21.96 17.70
CA ARG A 85 1.54 20.82 18.35
C ARG A 85 0.55 21.32 19.42
N THR A 86 -0.72 21.45 19.08
CA THR A 86 -1.81 21.45 20.04
C THR A 86 -3.04 20.82 19.39
N ILE A 87 -3.28 19.55 19.70
CA ILE A 87 -4.57 18.93 19.46
C ILE A 87 -5.53 19.53 20.50
N ARG A 88 -6.26 20.61 20.14
CA ARG A 88 -7.37 21.10 20.96
C ARG A 88 -8.57 20.19 20.74
N ASN A 89 -8.90 19.39 21.74
CA ASN A 89 -10.13 18.62 21.78
C ASN A 89 -11.29 19.58 22.07
N HIS A 90 -11.99 20.04 21.03
CA HIS A 90 -13.29 20.71 21.22
C HIS A 90 -14.36 19.66 21.51
N ASN A 91 -14.56 19.33 22.78
CA ASN A 91 -15.78 18.68 23.23
C ASN A 91 -16.83 19.78 23.46
N SER A 92 -17.57 20.14 22.41
CA SER A 92 -18.72 21.03 22.53
C SER A 92 -19.93 20.18 22.93
N ASN A 93 -20.20 20.09 24.23
CA ASN A 93 -21.51 19.71 24.73
C ASN A 93 -22.51 20.81 24.32
N ALA A 94 -23.25 20.60 23.23
CA ALA A 94 -24.41 21.40 22.89
C ALA A 94 -25.51 21.17 23.94
N SER A 95 -25.41 21.90 25.05
CA SER A 95 -26.45 22.00 26.06
C SER A 95 -26.68 23.47 26.36
N SER A 96 -27.56 24.08 25.57
CA SER A 96 -28.45 25.18 25.96
C SER A 96 -29.16 25.72 24.71
N MET A 97 -30.21 25.04 24.25
CA MET A 97 -31.29 25.72 23.54
C MET A 97 -32.32 26.13 24.60
N ALA A 98 -32.18 27.34 25.12
CA ALA A 98 -33.26 28.03 25.81
C ALA A 98 -33.65 29.23 24.92
N PHE A 99 -34.73 29.07 24.16
CA PHE A 99 -35.37 30.17 23.45
C PHE A 99 -36.12 31.03 24.48
N PRO A 100 -35.88 32.35 24.58
CA PRO A 100 -36.73 33.21 25.38
C PRO A 100 -38.08 33.37 24.68
N HIS A 101 -39.15 32.95 25.37
CA HIS A 101 -40.51 33.30 25.00
C HIS A 101 -40.71 34.80 25.22
N SER A 102 -41.13 35.48 24.16
CA SER A 102 -41.63 36.85 24.20
C SER A 102 -42.99 36.86 24.90
N GLN A 103 -43.16 37.75 25.88
CA GLN A 103 -44.44 38.32 26.33
C GLN A 103 -44.24 39.82 26.44
#